data_AF-A0A6V8K6W1-F1
#
_entry.id   AF-A0A6V8K6W1-F1
#
_cell.length_a   1.000
_cell.length_b   1.000
_cell.length_c   1.000
_cell.angle_alpha   90.00
_cell.angle_beta   90.00
_cell.angle_gamma   90.00
#
_symmetry.space_group_name_H-M   'P 1'
#
loop_
_entity.id
_entity.type
_entity.pdbx_description
1 polymer ?
#
loop_
_entity_poly.entity_id
_entity_poly.type
_entity_poly.pdbx_seq_one_letter_code
_entity_poly.pdbx_strand_id
1 'polypeptide(L)'
;MLLSAVFVSSTGRMSAGVEAWQAAAGAGEGLFVPSPSRRIRDDVISGGGVTTTGLEVAAEPLRRVAEMVGQIVGGPVADVRLVVPATWGPRRSMLLRQAAHRAGLPAVAVVPAPVAVADLMVAAGAVVPVGGHVAVCDLGGGVEATVLLRRADGFEVVSVRDDAEGGGLRLDEQLAVSLNGHTPPSMGTQVWWQVVAAARSAKEQLSTQPVVTVSLPPPHPPVVLTGQQVQAQASPLWEQAAQLTVEAVEAANLQPAELSAVFLTGGGAAALQAAQVVEQMVGRPVDVVPDPQFAAVRGAARAVGPPAGAAGWWPVMPRLPDLPVRRLLGVLVPAVASAALFVEFLMVKARHPGQFVRPVGNDEPDMPNLVLTWGQLGVASLLALLACLCGAAVLGAVLPANAGLPRAASSDAVRMGGGLVVAAVLGWCVAALYGVGASVYLAAPLGSFLRWAMLCTLPLALVAACTGVVAAVRGRSPAVGWHNWLRFPILSVVPAAVGMLLLAVVYGYMAADTGPADTVQRTGGFLIGVGAGLALVGPLVYRLVVVPPLAAVTMAIVDIHTSGILAAIYAAAVTCWWLQRLWQLLFHPDPWTSHA
;
A
#
# COMPACT_ATOMS: atom_id res chain seq x y z
N MET A 1 14.38 -32.62 -9.50
CA MET A 1 13.75 -31.71 -8.52
C MET A 1 13.06 -32.53 -7.47
N LEU A 2 13.03 -32.05 -6.23
CA LEU A 2 12.11 -32.59 -5.23
C LEU A 2 10.77 -31.89 -5.38
N LEU A 3 9.70 -32.66 -5.57
CA LEU A 3 8.34 -32.12 -5.49
C LEU A 3 8.11 -31.61 -4.06
N SER A 4 7.40 -30.49 -3.94
CA SER A 4 7.00 -29.98 -2.62
C SER A 4 5.60 -30.50 -2.33
N ALA A 5 5.48 -31.48 -1.44
CA ALA A 5 4.22 -32.01 -0.93
C ALA A 5 4.49 -32.79 0.36
N VAL A 6 3.48 -32.93 1.21
CA VAL A 6 3.52 -33.77 2.41
C VAL A 6 2.26 -34.62 2.47
N PHE A 7 2.43 -35.89 2.81
CA PHE A 7 1.33 -36.78 3.15
C PHE A 7 1.49 -37.22 4.60
N VAL A 8 0.42 -37.14 5.38
CA VAL A 8 0.36 -37.62 6.76
C VAL A 8 -0.60 -38.79 6.83
N SER A 9 -0.08 -39.99 7.13
CA SER A 9 -0.90 -41.19 7.27
C SER A 9 -1.82 -41.14 8.50
N SER A 10 -2.85 -41.98 8.54
CA SER A 10 -3.69 -42.22 9.71
C SER A 10 -2.90 -42.60 10.99
N THR A 11 -1.72 -43.19 10.83
CA THR A 11 -0.78 -43.52 11.91
C THR A 11 0.11 -42.37 12.35
N GLY A 12 -0.01 -41.19 11.72
CA GLY A 12 0.78 -40.00 12.03
C GLY A 12 2.17 -39.95 11.37
N ARG A 13 2.52 -40.91 10.50
CA ARG A 13 3.79 -40.88 9.76
C ARG A 13 3.69 -39.87 8.63
N MET A 14 4.72 -39.04 8.49
CA MET A 14 4.83 -38.07 7.40
C MET A 14 5.76 -38.59 6.31
N SER A 15 5.43 -38.31 5.06
CA SER A 15 6.32 -38.44 3.92
C SER A 15 6.31 -37.15 3.11
N ALA A 16 7.41 -36.84 2.40
CA ALA A 16 7.55 -35.65 1.58
C ALA A 16 7.90 -35.94 0.12
N GLY A 17 7.52 -35.00 -0.74
CA GLY A 17 7.85 -34.97 -2.15
C GLY A 17 7.21 -36.10 -2.95
N VAL A 18 8.01 -36.85 -3.71
CA VAL A 18 7.48 -37.90 -4.61
C VAL A 18 6.71 -38.96 -3.82
N GLU A 19 7.22 -39.35 -2.65
CA GLU A 19 6.56 -40.32 -1.77
C GLU A 19 5.21 -39.79 -1.26
N ALA A 20 5.10 -38.49 -0.99
CA ALA A 20 3.83 -37.86 -0.60
C ALA A 20 2.80 -37.89 -1.74
N TRP A 21 3.22 -37.57 -2.96
CA TRP A 21 2.37 -37.65 -4.15
C TRP A 21 1.92 -39.09 -4.44
N GLN A 22 2.81 -40.07 -4.30
CA GLN A 22 2.49 -41.48 -4.46
C GLN A 22 1.52 -41.98 -3.37
N ALA A 23 1.71 -41.57 -2.12
CA ALA A 23 0.82 -41.93 -1.02
C ALA A 23 -0.59 -41.34 -1.19
N ALA A 24 -0.68 -40.08 -1.66
CA ALA A 24 -1.95 -39.42 -1.95
C ALA A 24 -2.66 -39.99 -3.18
N ALA A 25 -1.90 -40.44 -4.17
CA ALA A 25 -2.41 -41.19 -5.31
C ALA A 25 -2.86 -42.61 -4.91
N GLY A 26 -2.19 -43.27 -3.98
CA GLY A 26 -2.62 -44.57 -3.45
C GLY A 26 -3.89 -44.49 -2.58
N ALA A 27 -4.39 -45.64 -2.12
CA ALA A 27 -5.54 -45.73 -1.20
C ALA A 27 -5.18 -45.33 0.25
N GLY A 28 -4.25 -44.40 0.42
CA GLY A 28 -3.80 -43.96 1.73
C GLY A 28 -4.86 -43.12 2.42
N GLU A 29 -5.45 -43.63 3.50
CA GLU A 29 -6.23 -42.81 4.42
C GLU A 29 -5.29 -41.84 5.17
N GLY A 30 -5.49 -40.54 4.96
CA GLY A 30 -4.65 -39.52 5.57
C GLY A 30 -4.87 -38.12 5.02
N LEU A 31 -3.97 -37.22 5.40
CA LEU A 31 -3.98 -35.81 5.01
C LEU A 31 -2.90 -35.56 3.96
N PHE A 32 -3.30 -35.14 2.75
CA PHE A 32 -2.39 -34.70 1.71
C PHE A 32 -2.31 -33.16 1.65
N VAL A 33 -1.09 -32.64 1.60
CA VAL A 33 -0.80 -31.21 1.50
C VAL A 33 0.16 -30.96 0.31
N PRO A 34 -0.35 -30.54 -0.86
CA PRO A 34 0.46 -30.34 -2.07
C PRO A 34 1.31 -29.07 -2.08
N SER A 35 1.14 -28.18 -1.09
CA SER A 35 1.95 -26.95 -0.97
C SER A 35 2.17 -26.60 0.50
N PRO A 36 3.06 -27.33 1.20
CA PRO A 36 3.30 -27.20 2.63
C PRO A 36 3.61 -25.76 3.08
N SER A 37 4.41 -25.04 2.30
CA SER A 37 4.82 -23.66 2.60
C SER A 37 3.63 -22.67 2.67
N ARG A 38 2.55 -22.91 1.92
CA ARG A 38 1.33 -22.07 1.98
C ARG A 38 0.58 -22.24 3.29
N ARG A 39 0.66 -23.43 3.89
CA ARG A 39 -0.05 -23.80 5.12
C ARG A 39 0.75 -23.53 6.39
N ILE A 40 1.96 -22.98 6.30
CA ILE A 40 2.88 -22.80 7.45
C ILE A 40 2.31 -21.98 8.61
N ARG A 41 1.29 -21.14 8.34
CA ARG A 41 0.62 -20.30 9.35
C ARG A 41 -0.55 -21.00 10.05
N ASP A 42 -0.96 -22.16 9.56
CA ASP A 42 -2.15 -22.83 10.04
C ASP A 42 -1.82 -23.51 11.36
N ASP A 43 -2.52 -23.11 12.42
CA ASP A 43 -2.36 -23.71 13.74
C ASP A 43 -2.83 -25.17 13.73
N VAL A 44 -3.86 -25.49 12.94
CA VAL A 44 -4.39 -26.85 12.76
C VAL A 44 -4.73 -27.09 11.29
N ILE A 45 -4.26 -28.22 10.76
CA ILE A 45 -4.63 -28.77 9.45
C ILE A 45 -5.25 -30.13 9.70
N SER A 46 -6.46 -30.34 9.18
CA SER A 46 -7.21 -31.58 9.36
C SER A 46 -7.64 -32.15 8.02
N GLY A 47 -7.57 -33.48 7.88
CA GLY A 47 -8.03 -34.21 6.71
C GLY A 47 -7.82 -35.71 6.86
N GLY A 48 -8.72 -36.53 6.32
CA GLY A 48 -8.61 -37.99 6.37
C GLY A 48 -8.50 -38.56 7.80
N GLY A 49 -9.16 -37.96 8.78
CA GLY A 49 -9.11 -38.37 10.19
C GLY A 49 -7.84 -37.98 10.94
N VAL A 50 -6.92 -37.26 10.30
CA VAL A 50 -5.63 -36.83 10.86
C VAL A 50 -5.64 -35.33 11.13
N THR A 51 -5.00 -34.91 12.22
CA THR A 51 -4.74 -33.51 12.53
C THR A 51 -3.24 -33.27 12.71
N THR A 52 -2.75 -32.16 12.19
CA THR A 52 -1.34 -31.72 12.29
C THR A 52 -1.27 -30.20 12.29
N THR A 53 -0.07 -29.63 12.37
CA THR A 53 0.16 -28.19 12.28
C THR A 53 0.85 -27.82 10.98
N GLY A 54 0.64 -26.59 10.51
CA GLY A 54 1.36 -26.05 9.36
C GLY A 54 2.87 -26.05 9.54
N LEU A 55 3.34 -25.89 10.78
CA LEU A 55 4.75 -25.87 11.11
C LEU A 55 5.41 -27.26 10.95
N GLU A 56 4.74 -28.33 11.39
CA GLU A 56 5.22 -29.71 11.17
C GLU A 56 5.22 -30.06 9.68
N VAL A 57 4.13 -29.73 8.98
CA VAL A 57 4.01 -29.98 7.53
C VAL A 57 5.08 -29.21 6.74
N ALA A 58 5.44 -27.99 7.15
CA ALA A 58 6.51 -27.24 6.51
C ALA A 58 7.92 -27.75 6.86
N ALA A 59 8.11 -28.41 8.02
CA ALA A 59 9.39 -28.95 8.44
C ALA A 59 9.78 -30.22 7.67
N GLU A 60 8.81 -31.06 7.30
CA GLU A 60 9.06 -32.36 6.68
C GLU A 60 9.83 -32.28 5.35
N PRO A 61 9.49 -31.40 4.38
CA PRO A 61 10.30 -31.24 3.16
C PRO A 61 11.74 -30.78 3.44
N LEU A 62 11.93 -29.91 4.45
CA LEU A 62 13.27 -29.43 4.83
C LEU A 62 14.10 -30.57 5.43
N ARG A 63 13.49 -31.41 6.26
CA ARG A 63 14.13 -32.60 6.86
C ARG A 63 14.58 -33.56 5.78
N ARG A 64 13.71 -33.86 4.81
CA ARG A 64 14.03 -34.73 3.69
C ARG A 64 15.19 -34.20 2.85
N VAL A 65 15.20 -32.91 2.54
CA VAL A 65 16.31 -32.27 1.82
C VAL A 65 17.61 -32.35 2.63
N ALA A 66 17.57 -32.06 3.93
CA ALA A 66 18.73 -32.11 4.81
C ALA A 66 19.35 -33.51 4.88
N GLU A 67 18.52 -34.54 5.01
CA GLU A 67 18.96 -35.95 5.01
C GLU A 67 19.62 -36.33 3.68
N MET A 68 19.00 -35.98 2.55
CA MET A 68 19.54 -36.28 1.22
C MET A 68 20.89 -35.58 1.01
N VAL A 69 21.01 -34.30 1.38
CA VAL A 69 22.27 -33.56 1.25
C VAL A 69 23.32 -34.12 2.21
N GLY A 70 22.94 -34.48 3.43
CA GLY A 70 23.85 -35.08 4.42
C GLY A 70 24.43 -36.42 3.95
N GLN A 71 23.63 -37.23 3.24
CA GLN A 71 24.10 -38.47 2.60
C GLN A 71 25.09 -38.20 1.45
N ILE A 72 24.86 -37.14 0.67
CA ILE A 72 25.75 -36.78 -0.45
C ILE A 72 27.07 -36.21 0.05
N VAL A 73 27.03 -35.35 1.07
CA VAL A 73 28.21 -34.62 1.58
C VAL A 73 28.97 -35.42 2.66
N GLY A 74 28.33 -36.44 3.26
CA GLY A 74 28.93 -37.30 4.29
C GLY A 74 28.92 -36.69 5.70
N GLY A 75 28.06 -35.71 5.97
CA GLY A 75 28.01 -35.01 7.25
C GLY A 75 26.93 -33.92 7.33
N PRO A 76 26.80 -33.23 8.49
CA PRO A 76 25.79 -32.18 8.68
C PRO A 76 26.10 -30.94 7.83
N VAL A 77 25.04 -30.28 7.36
CA VAL A 77 25.14 -29.04 6.56
C VAL A 77 25.33 -27.84 7.47
N ALA A 78 26.42 -27.09 7.29
CA ALA A 78 26.80 -25.99 8.17
C ALA A 78 26.11 -24.65 7.84
N ASP A 79 25.90 -24.36 6.56
CA ASP A 79 25.27 -23.11 6.07
C ASP A 79 24.08 -23.46 5.18
N VAL A 80 22.89 -23.03 5.59
CA VAL A 80 21.65 -23.26 4.87
C VAL A 80 20.96 -21.93 4.62
N ARG A 81 20.65 -21.68 3.35
CA ARG A 81 19.87 -20.51 2.91
C ARG A 81 18.53 -20.95 2.36
N LEU A 82 17.46 -20.44 2.96
CA LEU A 82 16.09 -20.69 2.55
C LEU A 82 15.58 -19.52 1.74
N VAL A 83 15.17 -19.81 0.51
CA VAL A 83 14.63 -18.82 -0.41
C VAL A 83 13.13 -18.67 -0.16
N VAL A 84 12.65 -17.42 -0.06
CA VAL A 84 11.23 -17.11 0.19
C VAL A 84 10.71 -16.04 -0.77
N PRO A 85 9.40 -16.01 -1.06
CA PRO A 85 8.79 -14.89 -1.78
C PRO A 85 9.05 -13.56 -1.07
N ALA A 86 9.24 -12.46 -1.81
CA ALA A 86 9.43 -11.14 -1.22
C ALA A 86 8.21 -10.66 -0.42
N THR A 87 7.01 -11.17 -0.70
CA THR A 87 5.82 -10.87 0.14
C THR A 87 5.88 -11.50 1.52
N TRP A 88 6.80 -12.43 1.79
CA TRP A 88 6.94 -13.07 3.09
C TRP A 88 7.55 -12.11 4.10
N GLY A 89 6.68 -11.40 4.83
CA GLY A 89 7.07 -10.57 5.96
C GLY A 89 7.67 -11.35 7.14
N PRO A 90 8.12 -10.64 8.19
CA PRO A 90 8.91 -11.22 9.29
C PRO A 90 8.29 -12.43 9.97
N ARG A 91 6.95 -12.45 10.12
CA ARG A 91 6.24 -13.55 10.78
C ARG A 91 6.38 -14.89 10.04
N ARG A 92 6.19 -14.91 8.71
CA ARG A 92 6.33 -16.15 7.93
C ARG A 92 7.78 -16.62 7.89
N SER A 93 8.73 -15.68 7.77
CA SER A 93 10.16 -15.99 7.81
C SER A 93 10.59 -16.56 9.16
N MET A 94 10.04 -16.07 10.27
CA MET A 94 10.25 -16.66 11.60
C MET A 94 9.68 -18.07 11.70
N LEU A 95 8.44 -18.30 11.24
CA LEU A 95 7.84 -19.64 11.20
C LEU A 95 8.65 -20.60 10.34
N LEU A 96 9.20 -20.13 9.22
CA LEU A 96 10.08 -20.96 8.37
C LEU A 96 11.38 -21.33 9.09
N ARG A 97 11.99 -20.41 9.84
CA ARG A 97 13.15 -20.74 10.70
C ARG A 97 12.80 -21.75 11.78
N GLN A 98 11.61 -21.65 12.38
CA GLN A 98 11.14 -22.63 13.35
C GLN A 98 10.92 -24.00 12.70
N ALA A 99 10.34 -24.06 11.49
CA ALA A 99 10.19 -25.29 10.72
C ALA A 99 11.56 -25.91 10.40
N ALA A 100 12.54 -25.08 9.99
CA ALA A 100 13.90 -25.52 9.75
C ALA A 100 14.57 -26.08 11.02
N HIS A 101 14.39 -25.41 12.15
CA HIS A 101 14.89 -25.90 13.44
C HIS A 101 14.30 -27.27 13.79
N ARG A 102 12.98 -27.47 13.60
CA ARG A 102 12.32 -28.78 13.76
C ARG A 102 12.79 -29.83 12.77
N ALA A 103 13.30 -29.41 11.62
CA ALA A 103 13.91 -30.28 10.63
C ALA A 103 15.38 -30.63 10.93
N GLY A 104 15.93 -30.17 12.07
CA GLY A 104 17.34 -30.40 12.44
C GLY A 104 18.32 -29.42 11.79
N LEU A 105 17.84 -28.27 11.31
CA LEU A 105 18.64 -27.21 10.70
C LEU A 105 18.72 -26.00 11.65
N PRO A 106 19.71 -25.93 12.56
CA PRO A 106 19.72 -24.95 13.65
C PRO A 106 20.03 -23.52 13.20
N ALA A 107 20.78 -23.35 12.12
CA ALA A 107 21.17 -22.05 11.60
C ALA A 107 20.78 -21.93 10.12
N VAL A 108 19.71 -21.18 9.84
CA VAL A 108 19.28 -20.88 8.47
C VAL A 108 19.17 -19.39 8.23
N ALA A 109 19.71 -18.92 7.11
CA ALA A 109 19.47 -17.59 6.61
C ALA A 109 18.27 -17.61 5.66
N VAL A 110 17.47 -16.54 5.67
CA VAL A 110 16.32 -16.40 4.78
C VAL A 110 16.65 -15.34 3.73
N VAL A 111 16.47 -15.67 2.46
CA VAL A 111 16.83 -14.81 1.33
C VAL A 111 15.58 -14.60 0.46
N PRO A 112 15.18 -13.35 0.16
CA PRO A 112 14.12 -13.12 -0.81
C PRO A 112 14.50 -13.65 -2.19
N ALA A 113 13.62 -14.44 -2.80
CA ALA A 113 13.78 -15.01 -4.13
C ALA A 113 14.16 -13.97 -5.21
N PRO A 114 13.45 -12.84 -5.35
CA PRO A 114 13.78 -11.88 -6.40
C PRO A 114 15.15 -11.24 -6.19
N VAL A 115 15.57 -11.01 -4.94
CA VAL A 115 16.92 -10.49 -4.63
C VAL A 115 17.99 -11.49 -5.06
N ALA A 116 17.83 -12.77 -4.70
CA ALA A 116 18.76 -13.82 -5.11
C ALA A 116 18.86 -13.96 -6.64
N VAL A 117 17.75 -13.81 -7.35
CA VAL A 117 17.70 -13.86 -8.83
C VAL A 117 18.40 -12.64 -9.44
N ALA A 118 18.13 -11.44 -8.94
CA ALA A 118 18.77 -10.22 -9.46
C ALA A 118 20.28 -10.23 -9.21
N ASP A 119 20.73 -10.67 -8.04
CA ASP A 119 22.16 -10.84 -7.75
C ASP A 119 22.80 -11.90 -8.66
N LEU A 120 22.10 -13.01 -8.93
CA LEU A 120 22.57 -14.02 -9.88
C LEU A 120 22.74 -13.42 -11.28
N MET A 121 21.79 -12.62 -11.74
CA MET A 121 21.82 -12.00 -13.07
C MET A 121 22.95 -10.98 -13.19
N VAL A 122 23.18 -10.15 -12.18
CA VAL A 122 24.32 -9.22 -12.16
C VAL A 122 25.64 -10.00 -12.16
N ALA A 123 25.76 -11.06 -11.36
CA ALA A 123 26.94 -11.93 -11.37
C ALA A 123 27.15 -12.65 -12.71
N ALA A 124 26.09 -12.84 -13.50
CA ALA A 124 26.14 -13.39 -14.85
C ALA A 124 26.43 -12.33 -15.94
N GLY A 125 26.57 -11.06 -15.57
CA GLY A 125 26.94 -9.97 -16.49
C GLY A 125 25.82 -9.00 -16.85
N ALA A 126 24.63 -9.11 -16.25
CA ALA A 126 23.57 -8.13 -16.45
C ALA A 126 23.99 -6.75 -15.90
N VAL A 127 23.85 -5.70 -16.73
CA VAL A 127 24.29 -4.34 -16.37
C VAL A 127 23.16 -3.62 -15.62
N VAL A 128 23.31 -3.49 -14.31
CA VAL A 128 22.38 -2.74 -13.46
C VAL A 128 23.19 -1.73 -12.64
N PRO A 129 23.14 -0.42 -12.96
CA PRO A 129 23.89 0.59 -12.22
C PRO A 129 23.34 0.75 -10.80
N VAL A 130 24.18 1.21 -9.86
CA VAL A 130 23.71 1.68 -8.55
C VAL A 130 22.72 2.83 -8.75
N GLY A 131 21.55 2.76 -8.11
CA GLY A 131 20.42 3.66 -8.37
C GLY A 131 19.44 3.13 -9.43
N GLY A 132 19.83 2.11 -10.20
CA GLY A 132 19.00 1.48 -11.23
C GLY A 132 17.95 0.55 -10.63
N HIS A 133 16.84 0.39 -11.35
CA HIS A 133 15.73 -0.48 -10.95
C HIS A 133 15.62 -1.69 -11.88
N VAL A 134 15.25 -2.84 -11.33
CA VAL A 134 14.91 -4.04 -12.11
C VAL A 134 13.57 -4.58 -11.64
N ALA A 135 12.81 -5.20 -12.55
CA ALA A 135 11.64 -5.99 -12.20
C ALA A 135 11.99 -7.47 -12.28
N VAL A 136 11.56 -8.26 -11.31
CA VAL A 136 11.67 -9.73 -11.32
C VAL A 136 10.26 -10.30 -11.29
N CYS A 137 9.89 -11.03 -12.34
CA CYS A 137 8.64 -11.78 -12.46
C CYS A 137 8.92 -13.27 -12.25
N ASP A 138 8.45 -13.85 -11.14
CA ASP A 138 8.58 -15.26 -10.79
C ASP A 138 7.29 -16.02 -11.11
N LEU A 139 7.37 -16.90 -12.11
CA LEU A 139 6.32 -17.84 -12.53
C LEU A 139 6.52 -19.20 -11.84
N GLY A 140 6.35 -19.21 -10.52
CA GLY A 140 6.53 -20.39 -9.68
C GLY A 140 5.23 -21.15 -9.41
N GLY A 141 5.12 -21.69 -8.18
CA GLY A 141 3.88 -22.30 -7.70
C GLY A 141 2.75 -21.28 -7.52
N GLY A 142 3.09 -20.03 -7.24
CA GLY A 142 2.28 -18.83 -7.44
C GLY A 142 3.01 -17.89 -8.39
N VAL A 143 2.48 -16.68 -8.57
CA VAL A 143 3.11 -15.62 -9.35
C VAL A 143 3.51 -14.49 -8.42
N GLU A 144 4.75 -14.01 -8.54
CA GLU A 144 5.23 -12.83 -7.79
C GLU A 144 5.97 -11.90 -8.76
N ALA A 145 5.61 -10.62 -8.75
CA ALA A 145 6.33 -9.57 -9.44
C ALA A 145 6.90 -8.58 -8.43
N THR A 146 8.20 -8.35 -8.48
CA THR A 146 8.93 -7.51 -7.52
C THR A 146 9.78 -6.48 -8.25
N VAL A 147 9.70 -5.22 -7.84
CA VAL A 147 10.66 -4.19 -8.28
C VAL A 147 11.74 -4.05 -7.23
N LEU A 148 12.99 -4.10 -7.68
CA LEU A 148 14.18 -3.96 -6.86
C LEU A 148 14.96 -2.72 -7.26
N LEU A 149 15.55 -2.05 -6.28
CA LEU A 149 16.50 -0.96 -6.45
C LEU A 149 17.92 -1.47 -6.16
N ARG A 150 18.85 -1.25 -7.09
CA ARG A 150 20.25 -1.57 -6.89
C ARG A 150 20.91 -0.53 -5.97
N ARG A 151 21.35 -0.96 -4.80
CA ARG A 151 22.20 -0.21 -3.89
C ARG A 151 23.67 -0.58 -4.12
N ALA A 152 24.59 0.09 -3.42
CA ALA A 152 26.01 -0.21 -3.49
C ALA A 152 26.34 -1.61 -2.93
N ASP A 153 25.55 -2.06 -1.95
CA ASP A 153 25.75 -3.28 -1.17
C ASP A 153 24.79 -4.43 -1.53
N GLY A 154 23.87 -4.23 -2.47
CA GLY A 154 22.94 -5.28 -2.91
C GLY A 154 21.67 -4.72 -3.53
N PHE A 155 20.60 -5.52 -3.55
CA PHE A 155 19.28 -5.10 -3.98
C PHE A 155 18.32 -4.90 -2.81
N GLU A 156 17.52 -3.84 -2.90
CA GLU A 156 16.44 -3.53 -1.97
C GLU A 156 15.08 -3.68 -2.64
N VAL A 157 14.12 -4.28 -1.95
CA VAL A 157 12.74 -4.43 -2.45
C VAL A 157 11.99 -3.10 -2.36
N VAL A 158 11.51 -2.59 -3.49
CA VAL A 158 10.76 -1.33 -3.59
C VAL A 158 9.25 -1.56 -3.57
N SER A 159 8.79 -2.52 -4.35
CA SER A 159 7.38 -2.90 -4.44
C SER A 159 7.26 -4.39 -4.77
N VAL A 160 6.15 -4.99 -4.34
CA VAL A 160 5.82 -6.38 -4.62
C VAL A 160 4.34 -6.50 -4.93
N ARG A 161 3.99 -7.34 -5.90
CA ARG A 161 2.65 -7.80 -6.23
C ARG A 161 2.69 -9.31 -6.39
N ASP A 162 1.72 -10.02 -5.83
CA ASP A 162 1.67 -11.48 -5.94
C ASP A 162 0.24 -11.98 -6.15
N ASP A 163 0.16 -13.12 -6.82
CA ASP A 163 -0.96 -14.05 -6.72
C ASP A 163 -0.42 -15.40 -6.26
N ALA A 164 -0.63 -15.68 -4.98
CA ALA A 164 -0.20 -16.94 -4.39
C ALA A 164 -0.88 -18.17 -5.01
N GLU A 165 -2.06 -18.03 -5.62
CA GLU A 165 -2.82 -19.12 -6.24
C GLU A 165 -2.63 -19.22 -7.76
N GLY A 166 -2.23 -18.13 -8.42
CA GLY A 166 -2.13 -18.00 -9.89
C GLY A 166 -0.95 -18.70 -10.58
N GLY A 167 -0.34 -19.73 -9.99
CA GLY A 167 0.88 -20.35 -10.54
C GLY A 167 0.71 -21.79 -11.03
N GLY A 168 1.83 -22.53 -11.04
CA GLY A 168 1.93 -23.84 -11.69
C GLY A 168 0.95 -24.90 -11.16
N LEU A 169 0.59 -24.88 -9.87
CA LEU A 169 -0.38 -25.83 -9.31
C LEU A 169 -1.79 -25.59 -9.86
N ARG A 170 -2.20 -24.32 -10.02
CA ARG A 170 -3.49 -23.97 -10.62
C ARG A 170 -3.56 -24.42 -12.07
N LEU A 171 -2.46 -24.29 -12.81
CA LEU A 171 -2.38 -24.82 -14.17
C LEU A 171 -2.50 -26.36 -14.19
N ASP A 172 -1.85 -27.05 -13.26
CA ASP A 172 -1.97 -28.51 -13.14
C ASP A 172 -3.42 -28.94 -12.85
N GLU A 173 -4.11 -28.22 -11.97
CA GLU A 173 -5.52 -28.46 -11.65
C GLU A 173 -6.46 -28.13 -12.82
N GLN A 174 -6.21 -27.03 -13.55
CA GLN A 174 -6.98 -26.68 -14.76
C GLN A 174 -6.82 -27.74 -15.85
N LEU A 175 -5.59 -28.22 -16.06
CA LEU A 175 -5.31 -29.30 -16.99
C LEU A 175 -6.02 -30.59 -16.55
N ALA A 176 -6.00 -30.92 -15.26
CA ALA A 176 -6.72 -32.07 -14.72
C ALA A 176 -8.23 -32.01 -14.98
N VAL A 177 -8.87 -30.85 -14.77
CA VAL A 177 -10.29 -30.65 -15.12
C VAL A 177 -10.49 -30.81 -16.63
N SER A 178 -9.62 -30.23 -17.46
CA SER A 178 -9.78 -30.29 -18.92
C SER A 178 -9.61 -31.70 -19.50
N LEU A 179 -8.72 -32.50 -18.92
CA LEU A 179 -8.42 -33.86 -19.38
C LEU A 179 -9.50 -34.86 -18.99
N ASN A 180 -10.15 -34.66 -17.83
CA ASN A 180 -11.09 -35.65 -17.29
C ASN A 180 -12.55 -35.16 -17.18
N GLY A 181 -12.82 -33.87 -17.37
CA GLY A 181 -14.17 -33.29 -17.35
C GLY A 181 -14.84 -33.23 -15.97
N HIS A 182 -14.10 -33.47 -14.88
CA HIS A 182 -14.63 -33.56 -13.52
C HIS A 182 -13.83 -32.69 -12.54
N THR A 183 -14.45 -32.29 -11.44
CA THR A 183 -13.87 -31.44 -10.38
C THR A 183 -13.61 -32.26 -9.10
N PRO A 184 -12.77 -31.79 -8.15
CA PRO A 184 -12.40 -32.58 -6.97
C PRO A 184 -13.58 -33.17 -6.17
N PRO A 185 -14.70 -32.46 -5.94
CA PRO A 185 -15.81 -33.01 -5.17
C PRO A 185 -16.52 -34.20 -5.85
N SER A 186 -16.51 -34.28 -7.18
CA SER A 186 -17.26 -35.31 -7.91
C SER A 186 -16.49 -36.63 -8.07
N MET A 187 -15.16 -36.58 -8.03
CA MET A 187 -14.29 -37.74 -8.31
C MET A 187 -13.76 -38.41 -7.03
N GLY A 188 -13.93 -37.77 -5.88
CA GLY A 188 -13.23 -38.12 -4.66
C GLY A 188 -11.79 -37.59 -4.65
N THR A 189 -11.33 -37.15 -3.49
CA THR A 189 -10.05 -36.44 -3.33
C THR A 189 -8.85 -37.25 -3.81
N GLN A 190 -8.85 -38.57 -3.65
CA GLN A 190 -7.75 -39.44 -4.03
C GLN A 190 -7.55 -39.48 -5.55
N VAL A 191 -8.62 -39.81 -6.31
CA VAL A 191 -8.57 -39.91 -7.77
C VAL A 191 -8.24 -38.54 -8.38
N TRP A 192 -8.75 -37.46 -7.79
CA TRP A 192 -8.38 -36.10 -8.17
C TRP A 192 -6.86 -35.87 -8.15
N TRP A 193 -6.17 -36.22 -7.06
CA TRP A 193 -4.72 -36.03 -6.97
C TRP A 193 -3.93 -36.94 -7.91
N GLN A 194 -4.45 -38.13 -8.25
CA GLN A 194 -3.86 -38.96 -9.31
C GLN A 194 -3.92 -38.25 -10.68
N VAL A 195 -5.07 -37.67 -11.02
CA VAL A 195 -5.24 -36.94 -12.29
C VAL A 195 -4.37 -35.69 -12.34
N VAL A 196 -4.30 -34.93 -11.24
CA VAL A 196 -3.41 -33.74 -11.15
C VAL A 196 -1.94 -34.14 -11.31
N ALA A 197 -1.50 -35.25 -10.69
CA ALA A 197 -0.14 -35.75 -10.86
C ALA A 197 0.14 -36.17 -12.31
N ALA A 198 -0.81 -36.83 -12.98
CA ALA A 198 -0.71 -37.21 -14.38
C ALA A 198 -0.65 -35.98 -15.31
N ALA A 199 -1.51 -34.98 -15.08
CA ALA A 199 -1.54 -33.72 -15.81
C ALA A 199 -0.22 -32.95 -15.67
N ARG A 200 0.32 -32.86 -14.45
CA ARG A 200 1.62 -32.24 -14.18
C ARG A 200 2.76 -32.95 -14.92
N SER A 201 2.84 -34.28 -14.83
CA SER A 201 3.87 -35.06 -15.50
C SER A 201 3.82 -34.88 -17.01
N ALA A 202 2.61 -34.87 -17.59
CA ALA A 202 2.43 -34.62 -19.02
C ALA A 202 2.86 -33.20 -19.42
N LYS A 203 2.47 -32.19 -18.64
CA LYS A 203 2.91 -30.80 -18.83
C LYS A 203 4.43 -30.66 -18.80
N GLU A 204 5.10 -31.30 -17.84
CA GLU A 204 6.56 -31.29 -17.73
C GLU A 204 7.22 -31.98 -18.94
N GLN A 205 6.69 -33.12 -19.41
CA GLN A 205 7.18 -33.80 -20.62
C GLN A 205 7.00 -32.97 -21.90
N LEU A 206 5.92 -32.19 -21.99
CA LEU A 206 5.64 -31.29 -23.11
C LEU A 206 6.64 -30.13 -23.26
N SER A 207 7.52 -29.93 -22.28
CA SER A 207 8.68 -29.03 -22.44
C SER A 207 9.73 -29.56 -23.42
N THR A 208 9.72 -30.88 -23.70
CA THR A 208 10.67 -31.57 -24.58
C THR A 208 10.00 -32.30 -25.74
N GLN A 209 8.69 -32.55 -25.65
CA GLN A 209 7.91 -33.28 -26.65
C GLN A 209 6.70 -32.45 -27.10
N PRO A 210 6.30 -32.50 -28.38
CA PRO A 210 5.16 -31.71 -28.86
C PRO A 210 3.80 -32.26 -28.40
N VAL A 211 3.73 -33.56 -28.12
CA VAL A 211 2.52 -34.31 -27.81
C VAL A 211 2.86 -35.40 -26.78
N VAL A 212 2.00 -35.60 -25.79
CA VAL A 212 2.15 -36.62 -24.75
C VAL A 212 0.81 -37.35 -24.54
N THR A 213 0.85 -38.68 -24.44
CA THR A 213 -0.31 -39.48 -24.04
C THR A 213 -0.37 -39.55 -22.51
N VAL A 214 -1.41 -39.00 -21.93
CA VAL A 214 -1.67 -38.96 -20.49
C VAL A 214 -2.50 -40.18 -20.10
N SER A 215 -1.90 -41.08 -19.32
CA SER A 215 -2.64 -42.20 -18.72
C SER A 215 -3.45 -41.71 -17.51
N LEU A 216 -4.77 -41.70 -17.65
CA LEU A 216 -5.68 -41.38 -16.55
C LEU A 216 -6.02 -42.63 -15.72
N PRO A 217 -6.40 -42.47 -14.44
CA PRO A 217 -6.84 -43.59 -13.62
C PRO A 217 -8.12 -44.25 -14.15
N PRO A 218 -8.31 -45.57 -13.97
CA PRO A 218 -9.57 -46.23 -14.30
C PRO A 218 -10.76 -45.54 -13.60
N PRO A 219 -11.93 -45.44 -14.25
CA PRO A 219 -12.27 -46.03 -15.56
C PRO A 219 -11.93 -45.13 -16.77
N HIS A 220 -11.15 -44.07 -16.59
CA HIS A 220 -10.94 -43.07 -17.64
C HIS A 220 -9.93 -43.54 -18.71
N PRO A 221 -10.23 -43.34 -20.01
CA PRO A 221 -9.30 -43.69 -21.07
C PRO A 221 -8.08 -42.76 -21.08
N PRO A 222 -6.94 -43.19 -21.64
CA PRO A 222 -5.82 -42.30 -21.91
C PRO A 222 -6.21 -41.14 -22.83
N VAL A 223 -5.67 -39.95 -22.57
CA VAL A 223 -5.97 -38.72 -23.31
C VAL A 223 -4.69 -38.16 -23.92
N VAL A 224 -4.75 -37.63 -25.14
CA VAL A 224 -3.61 -36.97 -25.78
C VAL A 224 -3.61 -35.49 -25.40
N LEU A 225 -2.51 -35.01 -24.84
CA LEU A 225 -2.28 -33.60 -24.51
C LEU A 225 -1.20 -33.03 -25.42
N THR A 226 -1.43 -31.84 -25.97
CA THR A 226 -0.49 -31.13 -26.84
C THR A 226 0.05 -29.87 -26.17
N GLY A 227 1.23 -29.41 -26.61
CA GLY A 227 1.80 -28.15 -26.13
C GLY A 227 0.87 -26.94 -26.35
N GLN A 228 0.12 -26.92 -27.46
CA GLN A 228 -0.84 -25.86 -27.76
C GLN A 228 -2.01 -25.83 -26.77
N GLN A 229 -2.49 -26.98 -26.29
CA GLN A 229 -3.55 -27.03 -25.28
C GLN A 229 -3.06 -26.51 -23.93
N VAL A 230 -1.84 -26.88 -23.52
CA VAL A 230 -1.22 -26.35 -22.30
C VAL A 230 -1.04 -24.84 -22.40
N GLN A 231 -0.53 -24.37 -23.52
CA GLN A 231 -0.34 -22.95 -23.79
C GLN A 231 -1.64 -22.16 -23.71
N ALA A 232 -2.72 -22.67 -24.32
CA ALA A 232 -4.03 -22.01 -24.27
C ALA A 232 -4.55 -21.86 -22.82
N GLN A 233 -4.28 -22.84 -21.96
CA GLN A 233 -4.65 -22.77 -20.53
C GLN A 233 -3.69 -21.93 -19.69
N ALA A 234 -2.43 -21.82 -20.11
CA ALA A 234 -1.40 -21.04 -19.41
C ALA A 234 -1.45 -19.53 -19.74
N SER A 235 -1.96 -19.15 -20.92
CA SER A 235 -2.02 -17.73 -21.36
C SER A 235 -2.63 -16.79 -20.32
N PRO A 236 -3.79 -17.10 -19.70
CA PRO A 236 -4.38 -16.22 -18.69
C PRO A 236 -3.48 -16.02 -17.45
N LEU A 237 -2.69 -17.04 -17.08
CA LEU A 237 -1.76 -16.94 -15.95
C LEU A 237 -0.55 -16.07 -16.30
N TRP A 238 -0.08 -16.13 -17.55
CA TRP A 238 1.01 -15.27 -18.03
C TRP A 238 0.57 -13.82 -18.20
N GLU A 239 -0.64 -13.60 -18.71
CA GLU A 239 -1.28 -12.27 -18.76
C GLU A 239 -1.40 -11.71 -17.35
N GLN A 240 -1.90 -12.50 -16.39
CA GLN A 240 -1.96 -12.08 -15.00
C GLN A 240 -0.58 -11.74 -14.42
N ALA A 241 0.46 -12.54 -14.71
CA ALA A 241 1.81 -12.26 -14.25
C ALA A 241 2.41 -10.98 -14.84
N ALA A 242 2.14 -10.74 -16.12
CA ALA A 242 2.53 -9.52 -16.79
C ALA A 242 1.80 -8.30 -16.20
N GLN A 243 0.51 -8.43 -15.87
CA GLN A 243 -0.29 -7.38 -15.25
C GLN A 243 0.23 -7.06 -13.84
N LEU A 244 0.52 -8.09 -13.03
CA LEU A 244 1.15 -7.91 -11.72
C LEU A 244 2.52 -7.23 -11.83
N THR A 245 3.26 -7.47 -12.92
CA THR A 245 4.53 -6.80 -13.19
C THR A 245 4.34 -5.31 -13.48
N VAL A 246 3.37 -4.94 -14.32
CA VAL A 246 3.00 -3.53 -14.55
C VAL A 246 2.58 -2.86 -13.25
N GLU A 247 1.71 -3.50 -12.46
CA GLU A 247 1.25 -2.98 -11.18
C GLU A 247 2.37 -2.81 -10.15
N ALA A 248 3.36 -3.71 -10.14
CA ALA A 248 4.53 -3.59 -9.27
C ALA A 248 5.38 -2.36 -9.68
N VAL A 249 5.58 -2.14 -10.99
CA VAL A 249 6.30 -0.97 -11.51
C VAL A 249 5.58 0.32 -11.17
N GLU A 250 4.27 0.38 -11.37
CA GLU A 250 3.45 1.54 -11.00
C GLU A 250 3.48 1.79 -9.48
N ALA A 251 3.43 0.74 -8.66
CA ALA A 251 3.51 0.85 -7.21
C ALA A 251 4.87 1.39 -6.72
N ALA A 252 5.93 1.18 -7.50
CA ALA A 252 7.24 1.79 -7.27
C ALA A 252 7.30 3.27 -7.72
N ASN A 253 6.20 3.81 -8.30
CA ASN A 253 6.14 5.13 -8.95
C ASN A 253 7.12 5.26 -10.12
N LEU A 254 7.30 4.18 -10.88
CA LEU A 254 8.16 4.12 -12.06
C LEU A 254 7.32 3.91 -13.31
N GLN A 255 7.90 4.21 -14.46
CA GLN A 255 7.47 3.78 -15.78
C GLN A 255 8.31 2.57 -16.22
N PRO A 256 7.77 1.65 -17.05
CA PRO A 256 8.54 0.51 -17.56
C PRO A 256 9.86 0.88 -18.25
N ALA A 257 9.91 2.04 -18.90
CA ALA A 257 11.12 2.57 -19.55
C ALA A 257 12.25 2.95 -18.56
N GLU A 258 11.94 3.14 -17.27
CA GLU A 258 12.92 3.47 -16.23
C GLU A 258 13.58 2.21 -15.63
N LEU A 259 13.11 1.02 -16.01
CA LEU A 259 13.74 -0.25 -15.61
C LEU A 259 15.00 -0.51 -16.44
N SER A 260 16.08 -0.83 -15.73
CA SER A 260 17.33 -1.32 -16.32
C SER A 260 17.13 -2.69 -16.99
N ALA A 261 16.35 -3.57 -16.36
CA ALA A 261 16.03 -4.89 -16.89
C ALA A 261 14.71 -5.44 -16.30
N VAL A 262 14.10 -6.39 -17.00
CA VAL A 262 12.99 -7.22 -16.51
C VAL A 262 13.45 -8.68 -16.57
N PHE A 263 13.50 -9.36 -15.44
CA PHE A 263 13.92 -10.75 -15.34
C PHE A 263 12.71 -11.67 -15.16
N LEU A 264 12.63 -12.72 -15.98
CA LEU A 264 11.60 -13.77 -15.85
C LEU A 264 12.24 -15.04 -15.28
N THR A 265 11.69 -15.53 -14.17
CA THR A 265 12.21 -16.67 -13.42
C THR A 265 11.08 -17.63 -13.01
N GLY A 266 11.41 -18.76 -12.42
CA GLY A 266 10.44 -19.78 -12.01
C GLY A 266 10.19 -20.85 -13.08
N GLY A 267 9.57 -21.96 -12.69
CA GLY A 267 9.36 -23.11 -13.59
C GLY A 267 8.50 -22.79 -14.81
N GLY A 268 7.55 -21.85 -14.68
CA GLY A 268 6.72 -21.38 -15.78
C GLY A 268 7.46 -20.51 -16.80
N ALA A 269 8.61 -19.92 -16.43
CA ALA A 269 9.40 -19.07 -17.33
C ALA A 269 10.09 -19.84 -18.46
N ALA A 270 10.28 -21.15 -18.31
CA ALA A 270 10.83 -22.01 -19.35
C ALA A 270 9.86 -22.21 -20.54
N ALA A 271 8.58 -21.84 -20.38
CA ALA A 271 7.61 -21.92 -21.46
C ALA A 271 7.92 -20.85 -22.52
N LEU A 272 7.97 -21.29 -23.80
CA LEU A 272 8.50 -20.51 -24.93
C LEU A 272 7.83 -19.13 -25.13
N GLN A 273 6.59 -18.96 -24.67
CA GLN A 273 5.80 -17.74 -24.89
C GLN A 273 5.57 -16.89 -23.65
N ALA A 274 5.90 -17.40 -22.46
CA ALA A 274 5.70 -16.64 -21.22
C ALA A 274 6.45 -15.29 -21.30
N ALA A 275 7.69 -15.30 -21.81
CA ALA A 275 8.48 -14.10 -22.02
C ALA A 275 7.82 -13.11 -22.99
N GLN A 276 7.25 -13.61 -24.10
CA GLN A 276 6.60 -12.77 -25.12
C GLN A 276 5.35 -12.07 -24.58
N VAL A 277 4.51 -12.78 -23.83
CA VAL A 277 3.31 -12.21 -23.20
C VAL A 277 3.70 -11.13 -22.18
N VAL A 278 4.70 -11.41 -21.33
CA VAL A 278 5.19 -10.43 -20.35
C VAL A 278 5.81 -9.22 -21.04
N GLU A 279 6.64 -9.42 -22.06
CA GLU A 279 7.28 -8.34 -22.83
C GLU A 279 6.26 -7.43 -23.51
N GLN A 280 5.24 -8.02 -24.16
CA GLN A 280 4.20 -7.27 -24.86
C GLN A 280 3.42 -6.34 -23.93
N MET A 281 3.06 -6.81 -22.74
CA MET A 281 2.25 -6.01 -21.82
C MET A 281 3.08 -5.07 -20.94
N VAL A 282 4.29 -5.45 -20.55
CA VAL A 282 5.20 -4.55 -19.80
C VAL A 282 5.80 -3.47 -20.72
N GLY A 283 5.93 -3.74 -22.02
CA GLY A 283 6.52 -2.80 -22.99
C GLY A 283 8.03 -2.67 -22.86
N ARG A 284 8.71 -3.69 -22.32
CA ARG A 284 10.15 -3.74 -22.12
C ARG A 284 10.67 -5.15 -22.41
N PRO A 285 11.86 -5.31 -23.03
CA PRO A 285 12.47 -6.63 -23.22
C PRO A 285 12.59 -7.40 -21.91
N VAL A 286 12.23 -8.68 -21.96
CA VAL A 286 12.24 -9.59 -20.81
C VAL A 286 13.35 -10.60 -20.98
N ASP A 287 14.28 -10.60 -20.03
CA ASP A 287 15.38 -11.56 -19.97
C ASP A 287 14.94 -12.80 -19.17
N VAL A 288 14.81 -13.94 -19.85
CA VAL A 288 14.58 -15.22 -19.17
C VAL A 288 15.87 -15.65 -18.49
N VAL A 289 15.81 -15.84 -17.18
CA VAL A 289 16.97 -16.22 -16.38
C VAL A 289 17.42 -17.64 -16.76
N PRO A 290 18.74 -17.91 -16.90
CA PRO A 290 19.23 -19.26 -17.17
C PRO A 290 18.81 -20.26 -16.09
N ASP A 291 18.33 -21.44 -16.49
CA ASP A 291 17.75 -22.44 -15.58
C ASP A 291 16.74 -21.82 -14.61
N PRO A 292 15.65 -21.19 -15.11
CA PRO A 292 14.85 -20.23 -14.33
C PRO A 292 14.20 -20.86 -13.10
N GLN A 293 13.93 -22.15 -13.15
CA GLN A 293 13.43 -22.95 -12.04
C GLN A 293 14.40 -23.14 -10.86
N PHE A 294 15.71 -22.93 -11.06
CA PHE A 294 16.76 -23.08 -10.06
C PHE A 294 17.44 -21.75 -9.74
N ALA A 295 17.14 -20.70 -10.48
CA ALA A 295 17.80 -19.40 -10.39
C ALA A 295 17.86 -18.85 -8.96
N ALA A 296 16.74 -18.82 -8.26
CA ALA A 296 16.69 -18.27 -6.91
C ALA A 296 17.54 -19.07 -5.90
N VAL A 297 17.53 -20.41 -6.00
CA VAL A 297 18.35 -21.28 -5.14
C VAL A 297 19.84 -21.13 -5.48
N ARG A 298 20.19 -21.06 -6.77
CA ARG A 298 21.58 -20.82 -7.20
C ARG A 298 22.09 -19.45 -6.78
N GLY A 299 21.25 -18.43 -6.88
CA GLY A 299 21.54 -17.08 -6.41
C GLY A 299 21.82 -17.06 -4.91
N ALA A 300 20.95 -17.69 -4.11
CA ALA A 300 21.14 -17.80 -2.67
C ALA A 300 22.41 -18.59 -2.31
N ALA A 301 22.70 -19.70 -3.00
CA ALA A 301 23.91 -20.48 -2.78
C ALA A 301 25.20 -19.68 -3.07
N ARG A 302 25.17 -18.77 -4.05
CA ARG A 302 26.31 -17.91 -4.43
C ARG A 302 26.48 -16.68 -3.55
N ALA A 303 25.46 -16.27 -2.79
CA ALA A 303 25.55 -15.10 -1.93
C ALA A 303 26.70 -15.28 -0.93
N VAL A 304 27.72 -14.41 -1.00
CA VAL A 304 28.88 -14.42 -0.08
C VAL A 304 28.58 -13.47 1.08
N GLY A 305 28.59 -14.00 2.30
CA GLY A 305 28.38 -13.25 3.53
C GLY A 305 26.99 -13.45 4.17
N PRO A 306 26.80 -12.96 5.41
CA PRO A 306 25.47 -12.84 5.99
C PRO A 306 24.59 -12.00 5.02
N PRO A 307 23.33 -12.38 4.75
CA PRO A 307 22.47 -11.58 3.88
C PRO A 307 22.50 -10.12 4.36
N ALA A 308 22.58 -9.14 3.45
CA ALA A 308 22.57 -7.73 3.82
C ALA A 308 21.40 -7.48 4.80
N GLY A 309 21.71 -7.27 6.08
CA GLY A 309 20.75 -7.29 7.19
C GLY A 309 20.99 -8.33 8.31
N ALA A 310 22.00 -9.20 8.21
CA ALA A 310 22.32 -10.19 9.25
C ALA A 310 23.49 -9.78 10.19
N ALA A 311 24.00 -8.56 10.09
CA ALA A 311 24.76 -7.92 11.16
C ALA A 311 23.81 -7.16 12.08
N GLY A 312 23.52 -7.72 13.26
CA GLY A 312 22.75 -7.05 14.32
C GLY A 312 21.31 -7.51 14.44
N TRP A 313 21.09 -8.39 15.41
CA TRP A 313 19.81 -8.88 15.89
C TRP A 313 19.06 -7.80 16.68
N TRP A 314 18.71 -6.68 16.03
CA TRP A 314 17.59 -5.86 16.49
C TRP A 314 16.35 -6.35 15.74
N PRO A 315 15.12 -6.34 16.31
CA PRO A 315 13.96 -6.27 15.45
C PRO A 315 14.27 -5.14 14.47
N VAL A 316 14.24 -5.41 13.16
CA VAL A 316 14.09 -4.32 12.22
C VAL A 316 12.82 -3.64 12.70
N MET A 317 12.97 -2.57 13.50
CA MET A 317 11.94 -1.57 13.68
C MET A 317 11.47 -1.39 12.25
N PRO A 318 10.18 -1.65 11.92
CA PRO A 318 9.72 -1.41 10.58
C PRO A 318 10.26 -0.02 10.26
N ARG A 319 11.23 0.07 9.32
CA ARG A 319 11.76 1.38 8.93
C ARG A 319 10.49 2.12 8.61
N LEU A 320 10.22 3.20 9.36
CA LEU A 320 9.01 4.00 9.14
C LEU A 320 8.94 4.16 7.63
N PRO A 321 7.91 3.60 6.96
CA PRO A 321 7.93 3.45 5.51
C PRO A 321 8.29 4.81 4.97
N ASP A 322 9.44 4.93 4.28
CA ASP A 322 10.08 6.22 3.97
C ASP A 322 8.98 7.21 3.67
N LEU A 323 8.60 8.03 4.65
CA LEU A 323 7.41 8.84 4.51
C LEU A 323 7.87 9.83 3.47
N PRO A 324 7.38 9.74 2.20
CA PRO A 324 7.87 10.62 1.17
C PRO A 324 7.74 12.02 1.75
N VAL A 325 8.80 12.84 1.67
CA VAL A 325 8.81 14.19 2.28
C VAL A 325 7.50 14.94 1.97
N ARG A 326 6.96 14.70 0.78
CA ARG A 326 5.65 15.15 0.30
C ARG A 326 4.44 14.81 1.18
N ARG A 327 4.43 13.66 1.88
CA ARG A 327 3.37 13.23 2.83
C ARG A 327 3.48 13.99 4.16
N LEU A 328 4.70 14.16 4.69
CA LEU A 328 4.95 14.97 5.88
C LEU A 328 4.59 16.44 5.62
N LEU A 329 4.94 16.97 4.44
CA LEU A 329 4.57 18.31 4.02
C LEU A 329 3.04 18.51 3.99
N GLY A 330 2.25 17.47 3.70
CA GLY A 330 0.79 17.56 3.70
C GLY A 330 0.16 17.79 5.07
N VAL A 331 0.84 17.41 6.14
CA VAL A 331 0.40 17.66 7.52
C VAL A 331 1.06 18.92 8.07
N LEU A 332 2.37 19.08 7.83
CA LEU A 332 3.17 20.16 8.39
C LEU A 332 2.79 21.53 7.82
N VAL A 333 2.53 21.65 6.52
CA VAL A 333 2.18 22.94 5.91
C VAL A 333 0.91 23.56 6.51
N PRO A 334 -0.25 22.87 6.57
CA PRO A 334 -1.43 23.43 7.23
C PRO A 334 -1.25 23.61 8.75
N ALA A 335 -0.49 22.74 9.44
CA ALA A 335 -0.23 22.90 10.86
C ALA A 335 0.60 24.15 11.17
N VAL A 336 1.70 24.38 10.44
CA VAL A 336 2.56 25.55 10.59
C VAL A 336 1.83 26.83 10.19
N ALA A 337 1.09 26.80 9.07
CA ALA A 337 0.28 27.94 8.65
C ALA A 337 -0.81 28.29 9.68
N SER A 338 -1.48 27.29 10.25
CA SER A 338 -2.45 27.46 11.33
C SER A 338 -1.84 28.11 12.57
N ALA A 339 -0.72 27.58 13.05
CA ALA A 339 -0.02 28.10 14.22
C ALA A 339 0.49 29.53 13.99
N ALA A 340 1.06 29.82 12.82
CA ALA A 340 1.53 31.16 12.46
C ALA A 340 0.39 32.19 12.46
N LEU A 341 -0.75 31.85 11.84
CA LEU A 341 -1.94 32.72 11.84
C LEU A 341 -2.49 32.94 13.25
N PHE A 342 -2.52 31.89 14.08
CA PHE A 342 -3.02 31.99 15.45
C PHE A 342 -2.09 32.84 16.34
N VAL A 343 -0.78 32.62 16.26
CA VAL A 343 0.21 33.43 16.99
C VAL A 343 0.12 34.89 16.57
N GLU A 344 0.05 35.17 15.27
CA GLU A 344 -0.10 36.53 14.76
C GLU A 344 -1.40 37.18 15.26
N PHE A 345 -2.50 36.41 15.31
CA PHE A 345 -3.78 36.88 15.86
C PHE A 345 -3.65 37.28 17.35
N LEU A 346 -2.92 36.50 18.16
CA LEU A 346 -2.65 36.85 19.56
C LEU A 346 -1.75 38.10 19.67
N MET A 347 -0.77 38.25 18.79
CA MET A 347 0.17 39.38 18.81
C MET A 347 -0.49 40.73 18.53
N VAL A 348 -1.72 40.78 18.02
CA VAL A 348 -2.49 42.01 17.84
C VAL A 348 -2.59 42.81 19.14
N LYS A 349 -2.77 42.16 20.30
CA LYS A 349 -2.81 42.83 21.61
C LYS A 349 -1.47 43.45 22.01
N ALA A 350 -0.36 42.78 21.67
CA ALA A 350 0.98 43.29 21.98
C ALA A 350 1.35 44.51 21.12
N ARG A 351 0.87 44.57 19.87
CA ARG A 351 1.13 45.68 18.95
C ARG A 351 0.23 46.90 19.22
N HIS A 352 -0.96 46.70 19.80
CA HIS A 352 -1.93 47.78 20.03
C HIS A 352 -2.49 47.80 21.46
N PRO A 353 -1.65 47.95 22.51
CA PRO A 353 -2.10 47.88 23.90
C PRO A 353 -3.19 48.90 24.25
N GLY A 354 -3.22 50.07 23.58
CA GLY A 354 -4.20 51.14 23.82
C GLY A 354 -5.58 50.96 23.17
N GLN A 355 -5.76 50.00 22.26
CA GLN A 355 -7.05 49.74 21.59
C GLN A 355 -7.88 48.66 22.30
N PHE A 356 -7.32 47.98 23.31
CA PHE A 356 -7.98 46.94 24.11
C PHE A 356 -8.39 47.43 25.52
N VAL A 357 -8.23 48.73 25.81
CA VAL A 357 -8.49 49.33 27.12
C VAL A 357 -9.58 50.40 26.99
N ARG A 358 -10.85 49.99 27.01
CA ARG A 358 -11.94 50.83 27.52
C ARG A 358 -12.98 49.97 28.23
N PRO A 359 -13.11 50.05 29.56
CA PRO A 359 -14.31 49.60 30.24
C PRO A 359 -15.35 50.70 30.08
N VAL A 360 -16.45 50.44 29.38
CA VAL A 360 -17.62 51.33 29.38
C VAL A 360 -18.85 50.51 29.72
N GLY A 361 -19.39 50.75 30.91
CA GLY A 361 -20.79 50.48 31.24
C GLY A 361 -21.23 49.01 31.25
N ASN A 362 -22.43 48.79 31.77
CA ASN A 362 -23.02 47.46 31.94
C ASN A 362 -23.63 46.87 30.65
N ASP A 363 -23.28 47.43 29.48
CA ASP A 363 -23.69 46.92 28.18
C ASP A 363 -22.42 46.51 27.42
N GLU A 364 -22.48 45.32 26.84
CA GLU A 364 -21.45 44.56 26.11
C GLU A 364 -20.25 45.39 25.58
N PRO A 365 -18.98 45.03 25.89
CA PRO A 365 -17.82 45.81 25.46
C PRO A 365 -17.75 45.82 23.93
N ASP A 366 -18.00 47.00 23.35
CA ASP A 366 -17.88 47.26 21.93
C ASP A 366 -16.39 47.13 21.55
N MET A 367 -16.04 46.00 20.96
CA MET A 367 -14.67 45.63 20.55
C MET A 367 -14.57 45.67 19.02
N PRO A 368 -14.73 46.84 18.37
CA PRO A 368 -14.83 46.96 16.91
C PRO A 368 -13.61 46.39 16.18
N ASN A 369 -12.43 46.46 16.79
CA ASN A 369 -11.19 45.98 16.17
C ASN A 369 -11.02 44.45 16.22
N LEU A 370 -11.69 43.77 17.15
CA LEU A 370 -11.66 42.32 17.25
C LEU A 370 -12.54 41.66 16.15
N VAL A 371 -13.55 42.41 15.69
CA VAL A 371 -14.37 42.04 14.52
C VAL A 371 -13.58 42.19 13.20
N LEU A 372 -12.44 42.89 13.18
CA LEU A 372 -11.65 43.05 11.95
C LEU A 372 -10.72 41.86 11.68
N THR A 373 -10.34 41.10 12.71
CA THR A 373 -9.37 39.99 12.61
C THR A 373 -9.97 38.60 12.80
N TRP A 374 -11.29 38.45 12.98
CA TRP A 374 -11.90 37.13 13.18
C TRP A 374 -11.71 36.19 11.99
N GLY A 375 -11.61 36.74 10.76
CA GLY A 375 -11.31 35.94 9.57
C GLY A 375 -9.99 35.17 9.68
N GLN A 376 -8.99 35.76 10.36
CA GLN A 376 -7.71 35.13 10.64
C GLN A 376 -7.85 33.97 11.62
N LEU A 377 -8.58 34.16 12.72
CA LEU A 377 -8.89 33.08 13.68
C LEU A 377 -9.67 31.94 13.00
N GLY A 378 -10.62 32.28 12.12
CA GLY A 378 -11.40 31.33 11.33
C GLY A 378 -10.54 30.47 10.42
N VAL A 379 -9.63 31.09 9.64
CA VAL A 379 -8.70 30.35 8.76
C VAL A 379 -7.66 29.57 9.57
N ALA A 380 -7.14 30.11 10.67
CA ALA A 380 -6.24 29.38 11.56
C ALA A 380 -6.90 28.09 12.08
N SER A 381 -8.15 28.19 12.54
CA SER A 381 -8.94 27.06 13.04
C SER A 381 -9.26 26.04 11.93
N LEU A 382 -9.60 26.53 10.72
CA LEU A 382 -9.82 25.69 9.54
C LEU A 382 -8.57 24.90 9.16
N LEU A 383 -7.41 25.54 9.15
CA LEU A 383 -6.14 24.89 8.83
C LEU A 383 -5.70 23.90 9.92
N ALA A 384 -6.01 24.15 11.19
CA ALA A 384 -5.80 23.18 12.27
C ALA A 384 -6.63 21.91 12.04
N LEU A 385 -7.93 22.07 11.75
CA LEU A 385 -8.81 20.96 11.40
C LEU A 385 -8.29 20.20 10.17
N LEU A 386 -7.90 20.93 9.12
CA LEU A 386 -7.34 20.33 7.90
C LEU A 386 -6.05 19.55 8.19
N ALA A 387 -5.17 20.06 9.05
CA ALA A 387 -3.95 19.37 9.46
C ALA A 387 -4.27 18.05 10.20
N CYS A 388 -5.27 18.06 11.09
CA CYS A 388 -5.74 16.84 11.75
C CYS A 388 -6.30 15.82 10.73
N LEU A 389 -7.10 16.27 9.76
CA LEU A 389 -7.66 15.41 8.73
C LEU A 389 -6.59 14.81 7.82
N CYS A 390 -5.61 15.62 7.37
CA CYS A 390 -4.46 15.14 6.62
C CYS A 390 -3.59 14.18 7.47
N GLY A 391 -3.46 14.46 8.77
CA GLY A 391 -2.76 13.61 9.73
C GLY A 391 -3.39 12.23 9.87
N ALA A 392 -4.72 12.13 9.93
CA ALA A 392 -5.40 10.83 9.97
C ALA A 392 -5.29 10.05 8.66
N ALA A 393 -5.27 10.71 7.50
CA ALA A 393 -4.99 10.03 6.24
C ALA A 393 -3.58 9.42 6.20
N VAL A 394 -2.59 10.07 6.84
CA VAL A 394 -1.22 9.56 6.97
C VAL A 394 -1.12 8.47 8.05
N LEU A 395 -1.67 8.71 9.25
CA LEU A 395 -1.66 7.75 10.36
C LEU A 395 -2.42 6.48 10.02
N GLY A 396 -3.57 6.57 9.34
CA GLY A 396 -4.30 5.41 8.87
C GLY A 396 -3.54 4.58 7.82
N ALA A 397 -2.64 5.19 7.06
CA ALA A 397 -1.72 4.50 6.15
C ALA A 397 -0.48 3.89 6.86
N VAL A 398 -0.07 4.42 8.02
CA VAL A 398 1.16 4.02 8.74
C VAL A 398 0.89 3.06 9.90
N LEU A 399 -0.19 3.26 10.66
CA LEU A 399 -0.59 2.41 11.78
C LEU A 399 -0.92 0.94 11.47
N PRO A 400 -1.07 0.45 10.21
CA PRO A 400 -1.27 -0.99 9.96
C PRO A 400 -0.01 -1.86 9.92
N ALA A 401 1.21 -1.32 10.08
CA ALA A 401 2.41 -2.14 9.91
C ALA A 401 2.61 -3.24 10.99
N ASN A 402 1.88 -3.20 12.11
CA ASN A 402 2.19 -4.03 13.29
C ASN A 402 1.14 -5.10 13.68
N ALA A 403 0.03 -5.27 12.96
CA ALA A 403 -0.98 -6.28 13.30
C ALA A 403 -1.15 -7.30 12.17
N GLY A 404 -0.40 -8.40 12.23
CA GLY A 404 -0.29 -9.44 11.19
C GLY A 404 -1.53 -10.33 11.01
N LEU A 405 -2.69 -9.75 10.68
CA LEU A 405 -3.91 -10.44 10.25
C LEU A 405 -4.14 -10.30 8.73
N PRO A 406 -4.79 -11.27 8.05
CA PRO A 406 -5.16 -11.16 6.64
C PRO A 406 -6.12 -9.98 6.42
N ARG A 407 -5.84 -9.12 5.44
CA ARG A 407 -6.66 -7.93 5.14
C ARG A 407 -7.88 -8.32 4.31
N ALA A 408 -9.08 -8.11 4.86
CA ALA A 408 -10.27 -7.90 4.03
C ALA A 408 -10.36 -6.41 3.70
N ALA A 409 -10.67 -6.03 2.45
CA ALA A 409 -10.79 -4.62 2.03
C ALA A 409 -11.81 -3.80 2.86
N SER A 410 -12.77 -4.48 3.49
CA SER A 410 -13.73 -3.91 4.45
C SER A 410 -13.10 -3.44 5.76
N SER A 411 -12.03 -4.10 6.21
CA SER A 411 -11.33 -3.75 7.47
C SER A 411 -10.55 -2.44 7.38
N ASP A 412 -10.02 -2.10 6.20
CA ASP A 412 -9.28 -0.86 5.98
C ASP A 412 -10.22 0.35 5.83
N ALA A 413 -11.36 0.18 5.16
CA ALA A 413 -12.37 1.24 5.04
C ALA A 413 -12.98 1.62 6.40
N VAL A 414 -13.28 0.64 7.27
CA VAL A 414 -13.78 0.88 8.63
C VAL A 414 -12.76 1.62 9.49
N ARG A 415 -11.49 1.24 9.42
CA ARG A 415 -10.41 1.88 10.19
C ARG A 415 -10.14 3.30 9.71
N MET A 416 -10.04 3.51 8.39
CA MET A 416 -9.86 4.85 7.83
C MET A 416 -11.07 5.73 8.12
N GLY A 417 -12.29 5.19 8.01
CA GLY A 417 -13.51 5.88 8.37
C GLY A 417 -13.52 6.33 9.83
N GLY A 418 -13.19 5.43 10.75
CA GLY A 418 -13.05 5.74 12.19
C GLY A 418 -11.97 6.78 12.47
N GLY A 419 -10.80 6.66 11.84
CA GLY A 419 -9.70 7.63 11.98
C GLY A 419 -10.09 9.03 11.51
N LEU A 420 -10.89 9.12 10.46
CA LEU A 420 -11.36 10.38 9.89
C LEU A 420 -12.42 11.07 10.76
N VAL A 421 -13.31 10.29 11.39
CA VAL A 421 -14.24 10.81 12.43
C VAL A 421 -13.46 11.34 13.63
N VAL A 422 -12.49 10.57 14.14
CA VAL A 422 -11.65 10.99 15.27
C VAL A 422 -10.88 12.27 14.93
N ALA A 423 -10.33 12.37 13.72
CA ALA A 423 -9.63 13.57 13.28
C ALA A 423 -10.52 14.79 13.12
N ALA A 424 -11.75 14.61 12.64
CA ALA A 424 -12.73 15.68 12.56
C ALA A 424 -13.05 16.22 13.96
N VAL A 425 -13.30 15.32 14.93
CA VAL A 425 -13.56 15.70 16.33
C VAL A 425 -12.33 16.38 16.95
N LEU A 426 -11.15 15.78 16.81
CA LEU A 426 -9.90 16.34 17.36
C LEU A 426 -9.61 17.73 16.79
N GLY A 427 -9.68 17.90 15.48
CA GLY A 427 -9.46 19.18 14.84
C GLY A 427 -10.48 20.23 15.26
N TRP A 428 -11.74 19.83 15.48
CA TRP A 428 -12.77 20.70 16.00
C TRP A 428 -12.52 21.09 17.48
N CYS A 429 -12.00 20.17 18.30
CA CYS A 429 -11.53 20.50 19.65
C CYS A 429 -10.35 21.49 19.63
N VAL A 430 -9.40 21.35 18.70
CA VAL A 430 -8.28 22.30 18.54
C VAL A 430 -8.80 23.68 18.14
N ALA A 431 -9.77 23.76 17.23
CA ALA A 431 -10.43 25.01 16.87
C ALA A 431 -11.13 25.66 18.09
N ALA A 432 -11.77 24.87 18.95
CA ALA A 432 -12.40 25.38 20.17
C ALA A 432 -11.34 25.90 21.16
N LEU A 433 -10.23 25.18 21.28
CA LEU A 433 -9.09 25.58 22.10
C LEU A 433 -8.47 26.89 21.61
N TYR A 434 -8.43 27.14 20.30
CA TYR A 434 -8.00 28.44 19.75
C TYR A 434 -8.95 29.56 20.18
N GLY A 435 -10.27 29.33 20.14
CA GLY A 435 -11.25 30.29 20.65
C GLY A 435 -11.09 30.58 22.14
N VAL A 436 -10.88 29.54 22.96
CA VAL A 436 -10.64 29.68 24.41
C VAL A 436 -9.31 30.39 24.67
N GLY A 437 -8.23 29.99 24.01
CA GLY A 437 -6.91 30.59 24.17
C GLY A 437 -6.89 32.06 23.78
N ALA A 438 -7.59 32.42 22.70
CA ALA A 438 -7.81 33.81 22.29
C ALA A 438 -8.56 34.61 23.36
N SER A 439 -9.67 34.07 23.88
CA SER A 439 -10.47 34.72 24.93
C SER A 439 -9.66 34.97 26.20
N VAL A 440 -8.90 33.98 26.67
CA VAL A 440 -8.05 34.09 27.87
C VAL A 440 -6.93 35.10 27.66
N TYR A 441 -6.20 35.00 26.54
CA TYR A 441 -5.06 35.87 26.27
C TYR A 441 -5.48 37.34 26.07
N LEU A 442 -6.59 37.55 25.37
CA LEU A 442 -7.11 38.89 25.08
C LEU A 442 -7.92 39.46 26.24
N ALA A 443 -8.32 38.63 27.22
CA ALA A 443 -9.22 38.99 28.32
C ALA A 443 -10.57 39.52 27.82
N ALA A 444 -11.16 38.81 26.85
CA ALA A 444 -12.40 39.21 26.16
C ALA A 444 -13.44 38.06 26.15
N PRO A 445 -14.75 38.36 25.97
CA PRO A 445 -15.81 37.36 26.09
C PRO A 445 -15.64 36.14 25.17
N LEU A 446 -15.78 34.94 25.74
CA LEU A 446 -15.54 33.67 25.04
C LEU A 446 -16.47 33.47 23.83
N GLY A 447 -17.73 33.91 23.94
CA GLY A 447 -18.79 33.64 22.95
C GLY A 447 -18.40 34.04 21.53
N SER A 448 -17.81 35.23 21.37
CA SER A 448 -17.41 35.75 20.06
C SER A 448 -16.31 34.90 19.42
N PHE A 449 -15.24 34.58 20.15
CA PHE A 449 -14.14 33.79 19.62
C PHE A 449 -14.54 32.36 19.29
N LEU A 450 -15.33 31.74 20.17
CA LEU A 450 -15.81 30.38 19.96
C LEU A 450 -16.74 30.32 18.73
N ARG A 451 -17.65 31.29 18.59
CA ARG A 451 -18.55 31.39 17.43
C ARG A 451 -17.76 31.41 16.12
N TRP A 452 -16.74 32.26 15.99
CA TRP A 452 -15.99 32.38 14.74
C TRP A 452 -15.06 31.19 14.46
N ALA A 453 -14.39 30.65 15.49
CA ALA A 453 -13.56 29.46 15.33
C ALA A 453 -14.39 28.22 14.94
N MET A 454 -15.61 28.08 15.50
CA MET A 454 -16.51 26.96 15.23
C MET A 454 -17.26 27.12 13.90
N LEU A 455 -17.75 28.31 13.55
CA LEU A 455 -18.54 28.52 12.32
C LEU A 455 -17.73 28.22 11.05
N CYS A 456 -16.46 28.61 11.01
CA CYS A 456 -15.58 28.35 9.86
C CYS A 456 -15.21 26.86 9.74
N THR A 457 -15.23 26.10 10.83
CA THR A 457 -14.78 24.69 10.85
C THR A 457 -15.92 23.69 10.78
N LEU A 458 -17.12 24.06 11.24
CA LEU A 458 -18.28 23.18 11.33
C LEU A 458 -18.64 22.49 10.00
N PRO A 459 -18.75 23.18 8.84
CA PRO A 459 -19.11 22.51 7.59
C PRO A 459 -18.09 21.44 7.18
N LEU A 460 -16.79 21.75 7.30
CA LEU A 460 -15.72 20.82 7.00
C LEU A 460 -15.73 19.62 7.96
N ALA A 461 -15.90 19.87 9.26
CA ALA A 461 -15.94 18.82 10.28
C ALA A 461 -17.09 17.84 10.04
N LEU A 462 -18.29 18.36 9.73
CA LEU A 462 -19.47 17.55 9.41
C LEU A 462 -19.27 16.71 8.15
N VAL A 463 -18.81 17.33 7.06
CA VAL A 463 -18.60 16.62 5.79
C VAL A 463 -17.51 15.56 5.94
N ALA A 464 -16.43 15.87 6.65
CA ALA A 464 -15.40 14.88 6.97
C ALA A 464 -16.00 13.73 7.80
N ALA A 465 -16.64 14.01 8.94
CA ALA A 465 -17.26 12.97 9.76
C ALA A 465 -18.25 12.09 8.98
N CYS A 466 -19.11 12.69 8.15
CA CYS A 466 -20.00 11.97 7.24
C CYS A 466 -19.22 11.09 6.26
N THR A 467 -18.15 11.60 5.65
CA THR A 467 -17.28 10.81 4.77
C THR A 467 -16.70 9.61 5.50
N GLY A 468 -16.27 9.79 6.75
CA GLY A 468 -15.73 8.70 7.58
C GLY A 468 -16.79 7.65 7.95
N VAL A 469 -17.99 8.07 8.31
CA VAL A 469 -19.11 7.16 8.62
C VAL A 469 -19.53 6.38 7.37
N VAL A 470 -19.74 7.05 6.24
CA VAL A 470 -20.16 6.38 4.99
C VAL A 470 -19.06 5.44 4.50
N ALA A 471 -17.78 5.82 4.61
CA ALA A 471 -16.65 4.94 4.33
C ALA A 471 -16.68 3.66 5.17
N ALA A 472 -16.91 3.80 6.48
CA ALA A 472 -16.97 2.66 7.40
C ALA A 472 -18.18 1.76 7.13
N VAL A 473 -19.35 2.35 6.84
CA VAL A 473 -20.58 1.60 6.56
C VAL A 473 -20.50 0.85 5.22
N ARG A 474 -19.93 1.46 4.17
CA ARG A 474 -19.86 0.83 2.85
C ARG A 474 -18.78 -0.25 2.73
N GLY A 475 -17.74 -0.21 3.57
CA GLY A 475 -16.68 -1.23 3.56
C GLY A 475 -15.88 -1.33 2.26
N ARG A 476 -15.93 -0.29 1.41
CA ARG A 476 -15.20 -0.25 0.11
C ARG A 476 -13.97 0.62 0.24
N SER A 477 -12.88 0.21 -0.39
CA SER A 477 -11.62 0.98 -0.44
C SER A 477 -11.39 1.52 -1.85
N PRO A 478 -10.90 2.78 -2.01
CA PRO A 478 -10.67 3.33 -3.34
C PRO A 478 -9.52 2.61 -4.02
N ALA A 479 -9.61 2.33 -5.33
CA ALA A 479 -8.56 1.62 -6.07
C ALA A 479 -7.19 2.31 -6.00
N VAL A 480 -7.20 3.65 -5.94
CA VAL A 480 -5.98 4.50 -5.84
C VAL A 480 -5.44 4.55 -4.39
N GLY A 481 -6.13 3.93 -3.44
CA GLY A 481 -5.83 3.97 -2.00
C GLY A 481 -6.38 5.21 -1.29
N TRP A 482 -6.73 5.05 0.00
CA TRP A 482 -7.29 6.12 0.84
C TRP A 482 -6.41 7.38 0.91
N HIS A 483 -5.09 7.21 0.91
CA HIS A 483 -4.17 8.34 1.02
C HIS A 483 -4.18 9.25 -0.22
N ASN A 484 -4.23 8.67 -1.42
CA ASN A 484 -4.25 9.43 -2.68
C ASN A 484 -5.62 10.05 -2.88
N TRP A 485 -6.66 9.33 -2.47
CA TRP A 485 -8.04 9.78 -2.58
C TRP A 485 -8.31 10.99 -1.66
N LEU A 486 -7.86 10.95 -0.41
CA LEU A 486 -7.99 12.06 0.57
C LEU A 486 -6.91 13.14 0.43
N ARG A 487 -6.15 13.15 -0.68
CA ARG A 487 -5.04 14.09 -0.84
C ARG A 487 -5.54 15.50 -1.15
N PHE A 488 -5.60 16.33 -0.11
CA PHE A 488 -5.92 17.74 -0.24
C PHE A 488 -4.82 18.53 -0.99
N PRO A 489 -5.18 19.48 -1.88
CA PRO A 489 -4.21 20.29 -2.63
C PRO A 489 -3.48 21.31 -1.75
N ILE A 490 -2.37 20.92 -1.12
CA ILE A 490 -1.56 21.75 -0.20
C ILE A 490 -1.15 23.11 -0.81
N LEU A 491 -1.03 23.20 -2.14
CA LEU A 491 -0.73 24.44 -2.85
C LEU A 491 -1.77 25.55 -2.62
N SER A 492 -2.98 25.23 -2.14
CA SER A 492 -3.98 26.24 -1.74
C SER A 492 -3.70 26.88 -0.37
N VAL A 493 -3.01 26.16 0.53
CA VAL A 493 -2.84 26.56 1.93
C VAL A 493 -1.92 27.75 2.08
N VAL A 494 -0.78 27.71 1.40
CA VAL A 494 0.24 28.77 1.47
C VAL A 494 -0.30 30.13 1.02
N PRO A 495 -0.90 30.29 -0.19
CA PRO A 495 -1.42 31.59 -0.60
C PRO A 495 -2.58 32.06 0.29
N ALA A 496 -3.47 31.17 0.76
CA ALA A 496 -4.52 31.57 1.69
C ALA A 496 -3.99 32.07 3.04
N ALA A 497 -2.99 31.39 3.60
CA ALA A 497 -2.38 31.78 4.87
C ALA A 497 -1.56 33.07 4.74
N VAL A 498 -0.73 33.19 3.69
CA VAL A 498 0.03 34.41 3.41
C VAL A 498 -0.92 35.59 3.16
N GLY A 499 -1.99 35.39 2.39
CA GLY A 499 -2.98 36.43 2.15
C GLY A 499 -3.63 36.91 3.45
N MET A 500 -3.98 35.99 4.36
CA MET A 500 -4.50 36.37 5.68
C MET A 500 -3.48 37.10 6.55
N LEU A 501 -2.20 36.71 6.51
CA LEU A 501 -1.14 37.44 7.22
C LEU A 501 -0.95 38.85 6.67
N LEU A 502 -1.01 39.05 5.35
CA LEU A 502 -0.91 40.38 4.75
C LEU A 502 -2.07 41.29 5.20
N LEU A 503 -3.28 40.74 5.29
CA LEU A 503 -4.42 41.47 5.86
C LEU A 503 -4.17 41.83 7.34
N ALA A 504 -3.66 40.89 8.14
CA ALA A 504 -3.30 41.11 9.54
C ALA A 504 -2.27 42.25 9.71
N VAL A 505 -1.27 42.31 8.82
CA VAL A 505 -0.26 43.37 8.81
C VAL A 505 -0.90 44.74 8.59
N VAL A 506 -1.82 44.87 7.62
CA VAL A 506 -2.51 46.15 7.33
C VAL A 506 -3.38 46.61 8.51
N TYR A 507 -4.09 45.68 9.18
CA TYR A 507 -4.81 46.01 10.42
C TYR A 507 -3.89 46.53 11.51
N GLY A 508 -2.64 46.05 11.56
CA GLY A 508 -1.63 46.52 12.50
C GLY A 508 -1.05 47.91 12.19
N TYR A 509 -1.23 48.43 10.97
CA TYR A 509 -0.68 49.71 10.53
C TYR A 509 -1.69 50.87 10.56
N MET A 510 -2.85 50.71 11.22
CA MET A 510 -3.92 51.72 11.39
C MET A 510 -3.50 53.06 12.06
N ALA A 511 -2.20 53.36 12.14
CA ALA A 511 -1.64 54.63 12.58
C ALA A 511 -0.98 55.47 11.46
N ALA A 512 -0.91 55.00 10.21
CA ALA A 512 -0.24 55.75 9.13
C ALA A 512 -0.98 55.70 7.79
N ASP A 513 -1.65 56.80 7.42
CA ASP A 513 -2.19 57.08 6.08
C ASP A 513 -1.08 56.98 5.03
N THR A 514 -0.85 55.78 4.48
CA THR A 514 0.19 55.56 3.48
C THR A 514 -0.36 54.65 2.38
N GLY A 515 -0.18 55.07 1.11
CA GLY A 515 -0.53 54.31 -0.10
C GLY A 515 -0.04 52.84 -0.19
N PRO A 516 1.02 52.38 0.51
CA PRO A 516 1.40 50.96 0.55
C PRO A 516 0.33 50.04 1.15
N ALA A 517 -0.55 50.54 2.04
CA ALA A 517 -1.53 49.71 2.76
C ALA A 517 -2.59 49.10 1.82
N ASP A 518 -3.14 49.88 0.88
CA ASP A 518 -4.14 49.39 -0.11
C ASP A 518 -3.53 48.32 -1.03
N THR A 519 -2.28 48.51 -1.45
CA THR A 519 -1.58 47.54 -2.31
C THR A 519 -1.36 46.20 -1.59
N VAL A 520 -0.93 46.25 -0.31
CA VAL A 520 -0.75 45.05 0.52
C VAL A 520 -2.08 44.33 0.75
N GLN A 521 -3.14 45.08 1.03
CA GLN A 521 -4.49 44.55 1.26
C GLN A 521 -5.06 43.87 0.01
N ARG A 522 -4.95 44.51 -1.17
CA ARG A 522 -5.32 43.93 -2.47
C ARG A 522 -4.54 42.66 -2.77
N THR A 523 -3.23 42.67 -2.50
CA THR A 523 -2.38 41.48 -2.64
C THR A 523 -2.85 40.36 -1.71
N GLY A 524 -3.23 40.69 -0.47
CA GLY A 524 -3.80 39.75 0.49
C GLY A 524 -5.09 39.09 -0.01
N GLY A 525 -6.05 39.91 -0.50
CA GLY A 525 -7.30 39.44 -1.10
C GLY A 525 -7.05 38.53 -2.31
N PHE A 526 -6.18 38.96 -3.23
CA PHE A 526 -5.78 38.18 -4.41
C PHE A 526 -5.26 36.79 -4.04
N LEU A 527 -4.33 36.71 -3.07
CA LEU A 527 -3.75 35.44 -2.64
C LEU A 527 -4.78 34.49 -2.01
N ILE A 528 -5.76 35.02 -1.26
CA ILE A 528 -6.85 34.20 -0.72
C ILE A 528 -7.71 33.62 -1.84
N GLY A 529 -8.03 34.40 -2.88
CA GLY A 529 -8.74 33.90 -4.06
C GLY A 529 -7.96 32.85 -4.84
N VAL A 530 -6.63 33.02 -4.97
CA VAL A 530 -5.75 32.00 -5.54
C VAL A 530 -5.82 30.70 -4.71
N GLY A 531 -5.72 30.81 -3.39
CA GLY A 531 -5.86 29.67 -2.48
C GLY A 531 -7.20 28.96 -2.64
N ALA A 532 -8.31 29.70 -2.63
CA ALA A 532 -9.66 29.15 -2.81
C ALA A 532 -9.83 28.44 -4.16
N GLY A 533 -9.30 29.02 -5.25
CA GLY A 533 -9.40 28.42 -6.58
C GLY A 533 -8.57 27.14 -6.72
N LEU A 534 -7.38 27.10 -6.12
CA LEU A 534 -6.53 25.90 -6.06
C LEU A 534 -7.14 24.78 -5.21
N ALA A 535 -7.94 25.13 -4.19
CA ALA A 535 -8.68 24.17 -3.37
C ALA A 535 -9.86 23.56 -4.14
N LEU A 536 -10.62 24.37 -4.88
CA LEU A 536 -11.82 23.93 -5.61
C LEU A 536 -11.52 22.99 -6.79
N VAL A 537 -10.41 23.23 -7.49
CA VAL A 537 -10.16 22.61 -8.80
C VAL A 537 -8.87 21.81 -8.80
N GLY A 538 -8.98 20.53 -9.14
CA GLY A 538 -7.83 19.62 -9.27
C GLY A 538 -7.05 19.79 -10.58
N PRO A 539 -7.68 19.61 -11.76
CA PRO A 539 -6.95 19.57 -13.03
C PRO A 539 -6.37 20.93 -13.44
N LEU A 540 -5.15 20.91 -14.01
CA LEU A 540 -4.40 22.11 -14.36
C LEU A 540 -5.16 23.03 -15.34
N VAL A 541 -5.83 22.45 -16.34
CA VAL A 541 -6.58 23.21 -17.35
C VAL A 541 -7.70 24.04 -16.72
N TYR A 542 -8.48 23.45 -15.82
CA TYR A 542 -9.58 24.16 -15.16
C TYR A 542 -9.08 25.19 -14.15
N ARG A 543 -7.89 25.00 -13.55
CA ARG A 543 -7.28 26.02 -12.67
C ARG A 543 -6.97 27.30 -13.42
N LEU A 544 -6.47 27.20 -14.65
CA LEU A 544 -6.20 28.37 -15.49
C LEU A 544 -7.45 29.19 -15.81
N VAL A 545 -8.63 28.57 -15.76
CA VAL A 545 -9.92 29.22 -16.02
C VAL A 545 -10.53 29.78 -14.73
N VAL A 546 -10.51 29.03 -13.63
CA VAL A 546 -11.24 29.36 -12.39
C VAL A 546 -10.44 30.26 -11.45
N VAL A 547 -9.12 30.09 -11.38
CA VAL A 547 -8.27 30.81 -10.43
C VAL A 547 -8.20 32.33 -10.73
N PRO A 548 -7.94 32.79 -11.97
CA PRO A 548 -7.86 34.22 -12.26
C PRO A 548 -9.11 35.04 -11.90
N PRO A 549 -10.35 34.64 -12.28
CA PRO A 549 -11.53 35.44 -11.92
C PRO A 549 -11.79 35.43 -10.42
N LEU A 550 -11.57 34.31 -9.73
CA LEU A 550 -11.75 34.24 -8.27
C LEU A 550 -10.73 35.12 -7.53
N ALA A 551 -9.47 35.14 -7.99
CA ALA A 551 -8.44 36.02 -7.46
C ALA A 551 -8.76 37.50 -7.73
N ALA A 552 -9.28 37.83 -8.92
CA ALA A 552 -9.70 39.20 -9.23
C ALA A 552 -10.89 39.67 -8.38
N VAL A 553 -11.90 38.81 -8.17
CA VAL A 553 -13.06 39.14 -7.33
C VAL A 553 -12.65 39.35 -5.87
N THR A 554 -11.86 38.43 -5.31
CA THR A 554 -11.37 38.55 -3.91
C THR A 554 -10.46 39.77 -3.72
N MET A 555 -9.67 40.13 -4.73
CA MET A 555 -8.90 41.38 -4.76
C MET A 555 -9.79 42.64 -4.87
N ALA A 556 -10.93 42.56 -5.55
CA ALA A 556 -11.84 43.69 -5.73
C ALA A 556 -12.69 43.97 -4.48
N ILE A 557 -13.11 42.92 -3.76
CA ILE A 557 -13.96 43.04 -2.57
C ILE A 557 -13.17 43.25 -1.27
N VAL A 558 -11.83 43.24 -1.31
CA VAL A 558 -11.06 43.31 -0.08
C VAL A 558 -11.09 44.72 0.51
N ASP A 559 -11.57 44.80 1.74
CA ASP A 559 -11.62 46.00 2.56
C ASP A 559 -11.46 45.57 4.03
N ILE A 560 -11.26 46.52 4.94
CA ILE A 560 -10.98 46.29 6.36
C ILE A 560 -12.10 45.48 7.06
N HIS A 561 -13.30 45.49 6.50
CA HIS A 561 -14.45 44.76 7.04
C HIS A 561 -14.66 43.39 6.37
N THR A 562 -13.86 43.01 5.36
CA THR A 562 -14.14 41.82 4.53
C THR A 562 -13.23 40.64 4.80
N SER A 563 -12.30 40.72 5.76
CA SER A 563 -11.46 39.59 6.19
C SER A 563 -12.29 38.33 6.53
N GLY A 564 -13.43 38.54 7.16
CA GLY A 564 -14.41 37.50 7.46
C GLY A 564 -15.04 36.84 6.23
N ILE A 565 -15.41 37.64 5.23
CA ILE A 565 -15.96 37.16 3.96
C ILE A 565 -14.91 36.33 3.22
N LEU A 566 -13.66 36.80 3.19
CA LEU A 566 -12.55 36.10 2.56
C LEU A 566 -12.24 34.78 3.27
N ALA A 567 -12.32 34.75 4.61
CA ALA A 567 -12.22 33.51 5.39
C ALA A 567 -13.33 32.52 5.04
N ALA A 568 -14.57 33.01 4.94
CA ALA A 568 -15.73 32.20 4.55
C ALA A 568 -15.60 31.64 3.12
N ILE A 569 -15.10 32.44 2.16
CA ILE A 569 -14.83 31.99 0.78
C ILE A 569 -13.83 30.83 0.78
N TYR A 570 -12.72 30.96 1.52
CA TYR A 570 -11.73 29.89 1.59
C TYR A 570 -12.28 28.65 2.33
N ALA A 571 -13.02 28.83 3.43
CA ALA A 571 -13.68 27.73 4.14
C ALA A 571 -14.69 26.97 3.27
N ALA A 572 -15.49 27.70 2.47
CA ALA A 572 -16.42 27.12 1.52
C ALA A 572 -15.68 26.32 0.44
N ALA A 573 -14.57 26.83 -0.08
CA ALA A 573 -13.74 26.14 -1.07
C ALA A 573 -13.17 24.81 -0.53
N VAL A 574 -12.60 24.82 0.68
CA VAL A 574 -12.09 23.62 1.35
C VAL A 574 -13.22 22.61 1.60
N THR A 575 -14.38 23.09 2.08
CA THR A 575 -15.55 22.24 2.33
C THR A 575 -16.09 21.63 1.04
N CYS A 576 -16.16 22.40 -0.05
CA CYS A 576 -16.62 21.94 -1.36
C CYS A 576 -15.73 20.81 -1.88
N TRP A 577 -14.41 20.92 -1.72
CA TRP A 577 -13.49 19.83 -2.07
C TRP A 577 -13.81 18.54 -1.32
N TRP A 578 -14.11 18.63 -0.01
CA TRP A 578 -14.51 17.47 0.79
C TRP A 578 -15.90 16.93 0.41
N LEU A 579 -16.84 17.82 0.06
CA LEU A 579 -18.15 17.42 -0.45
C LEU A 579 -18.04 16.64 -1.75
N GLN A 580 -17.13 17.01 -2.65
CA GLN A 580 -16.86 16.24 -3.87
C GLN A 580 -16.37 14.82 -3.55
N ARG A 581 -15.57 14.65 -2.49
CA ARG A 581 -15.14 13.32 -2.00
C ARG A 581 -16.30 12.52 -1.43
N LEU A 582 -17.11 13.12 -0.58
CA LEU A 582 -18.32 12.48 -0.08
C LEU A 582 -19.27 12.08 -1.22
N TRP A 583 -19.45 12.96 -2.20
CA TRP A 583 -20.27 12.71 -3.38
C TRP A 583 -19.76 11.53 -4.22
N GLN A 584 -18.45 11.49 -4.51
CA GLN A 584 -17.82 10.35 -5.18
C GLN A 584 -18.06 9.04 -4.43
N LEU A 585 -17.97 9.08 -3.10
CA LEU A 585 -18.17 7.91 -2.26
C LEU A 585 -19.64 7.46 -2.24
N LEU A 586 -20.60 8.38 -2.35
CA LEU A 586 -22.04 8.09 -2.35
C LEU A 586 -22.57 7.62 -3.71
N PHE A 587 -22.13 8.24 -4.81
CA PHE A 587 -22.83 8.15 -6.11
C PHE A 587 -21.99 7.61 -7.28
N HIS A 588 -20.65 7.51 -7.20
CA HIS A 588 -19.84 6.99 -8.30
C HIS A 588 -19.39 5.54 -8.06
N PRO A 589 -19.82 4.56 -8.87
CA PRO A 589 -19.46 3.14 -8.73
C PRO A 589 -18.04 2.80 -9.22
N ASP A 590 -17.46 3.56 -10.15
CA ASP A 590 -16.19 3.22 -10.81
C ASP A 590 -15.06 4.17 -10.39
N PRO A 591 -14.45 3.94 -9.20
CA PRO A 591 -13.09 3.39 -9.14
C PRO A 591 -12.86 2.57 -7.86
N TRP A 592 -13.81 1.70 -7.51
CA TRP A 592 -13.76 0.88 -6.29
C TRP A 592 -13.63 -0.59 -6.70
N THR A 593 -12.72 -1.35 -6.09
CA THR A 593 -12.69 -2.81 -6.27
C THR A 593 -13.97 -3.39 -5.68
N SER A 594 -14.92 -3.81 -6.53
CA SER A 594 -16.09 -4.57 -6.10
C SER A 594 -15.67 -6.02 -5.88
N HIS A 595 -15.57 -6.44 -4.63
CA HIS A 595 -15.64 -7.86 -4.29
C HIS A 595 -17.10 -8.16 -3.94
N ALA A 596 -17.84 -8.64 -4.94
CA ALA A 596 -19.07 -9.40 -4.75
C ALA A 596 -18.73 -10.88 -4.89
#